data_AF-A0A0G4N2M1-F1
#
_entry.id   AF-A0A0G4N2M1-F1
#
_cell.length_a   1.000
_cell.length_b   1.000
_cell.length_c   1.000
_cell.angle_alpha   90.00
_cell.angle_beta   90.00
_cell.angle_gamma   90.00
#
_symmetry.space_group_name_H-M   'P 1'
#
loop_
_entity.id
_entity.type
_entity.pdbx_description
1 polymer ?
#
loop_
_entity_poly.entity_id
_entity_poly.type
_entity_poly.pdbx_seq_one_letter_code
_entity_poly.pdbx_strand_id
1 'polypeptide(L)'
;MLEGLAKSGIRALQLLWILLLTALIGNVIDLNQNGHMAAINFSMFVIVLSWIAALYGLLTAFIDSIAVPVAVLALDGLATLFTLIAAIVLSARLRAVNCSNWRGRGSSWIAYGAADVVKRCRTIQASIVFMWFLFACFAVGMFFSVREFRRGGGSVRRGGRPNMAQVAAAVDDAAPAGDDAPAADGGLDLTMKKKKKKKVVKEDDEAGDAAAEDGGLDLSMKKKKKKKVPKEGEEDDFAAKLKALELKDEAETEAAPEEAADEGDMEAGTGIWQHDENKSLSYTLLLDRFFHQLSQKNPDHALSGTKSYKIPPPQCVREGNKKTIFANIAEIAKRMKRTDEHVTQYLFSELGTSGSVDGSRRLVIKGRFQQKQIENVLRKYIIEYVTCKTCKSPNTELNKGENRLYFVNCNNCGSRRTVTAIKTGFSAQIGKRKKMQG
;
A
#
# COMPACT_ATOMS: atom_id res chain seq x y z
N MET A 1 14.31 -35.90 22.42
CA MET A 1 14.42 -36.49 21.06
C MET A 1 13.12 -36.38 20.27
N LEU A 2 12.00 -37.01 20.68
CA LEU A 2 10.76 -37.07 19.88
C LEU A 2 10.24 -35.71 19.34
N GLU A 3 10.11 -34.69 20.19
CA GLU A 3 9.68 -33.34 19.75
C GLU A 3 10.64 -32.70 18.72
N GLY A 4 11.93 -33.05 18.73
CA GLY A 4 12.92 -32.56 17.77
C GLY A 4 12.77 -33.20 16.39
N LEU A 5 12.59 -34.53 16.36
CA LEU A 5 12.33 -35.29 15.14
C LEU A 5 10.99 -34.88 14.50
N ALA A 6 9.98 -34.58 15.31
CA ALA A 6 8.72 -34.03 14.80
C ALA A 6 8.92 -32.66 14.12
N LYS A 7 9.67 -31.75 14.75
CA LYS A 7 9.96 -30.41 14.18
C LYS A 7 10.78 -30.49 12.90
N SER A 8 11.84 -31.31 12.84
CA SER A 8 12.64 -31.47 11.63
C SER A 8 11.85 -32.14 10.51
N GLY A 9 11.01 -33.13 10.81
CA GLY A 9 10.07 -33.73 9.86
C GLY A 9 9.08 -32.71 9.28
N ILE A 10 8.53 -31.82 10.11
CA ILE A 10 7.64 -30.73 9.65
C ILE A 10 8.41 -29.76 8.73
N ARG A 11 9.66 -29.39 9.04
CA ARG A 11 10.49 -28.52 8.18
C ARG A 11 10.82 -29.19 6.83
N ALA A 12 11.15 -30.48 6.82
CA ALA A 12 11.38 -31.24 5.59
C ALA A 12 10.10 -31.30 4.73
N LEU A 13 8.94 -31.51 5.35
CA LEU A 13 7.64 -31.52 4.66
C LEU A 13 7.24 -30.14 4.11
N GLN A 14 7.52 -29.05 4.85
CA GLN A 14 7.38 -27.68 4.34
C GLN A 14 8.22 -27.46 3.07
N LEU A 15 9.52 -27.82 3.10
CA LEU A 15 10.42 -27.68 1.95
C LEU A 15 9.96 -28.50 0.73
N LEU A 16 9.45 -29.72 0.94
CA LEU A 16 8.89 -30.56 -0.13
C LEU A 16 7.70 -29.89 -0.82
N TRP A 17 6.73 -29.36 -0.06
CA TRP A 17 5.58 -28.66 -0.65
C TRP A 17 5.99 -27.36 -1.34
N ILE A 18 6.93 -26.60 -0.77
CA ILE A 18 7.47 -25.38 -1.38
C ILE A 18 8.14 -25.69 -2.73
N LEU A 19 8.95 -26.76 -2.82
CA LEU A 19 9.62 -27.18 -4.06
C LEU A 19 8.59 -27.55 -5.15
N LEU A 20 7.60 -28.38 -4.82
CA LEU A 20 6.54 -28.77 -5.75
C LEU A 20 5.71 -27.56 -6.22
N LEU A 21 5.40 -26.63 -5.33
CA LEU A 21 4.72 -25.37 -5.66
C LEU A 21 5.58 -24.49 -6.57
N THR A 22 6.89 -24.37 -6.32
CA THR A 22 7.82 -23.60 -7.15
C THR A 22 7.82 -24.14 -8.59
N ALA A 23 7.90 -25.46 -8.75
CA ALA A 23 7.88 -26.11 -10.07
C ALA A 23 6.52 -25.94 -10.79
N LEU A 24 5.40 -26.14 -10.09
CA LEU A 24 4.06 -26.02 -10.68
C LEU A 24 3.72 -24.58 -11.08
N ILE A 25 4.04 -23.60 -10.23
CA ILE A 25 3.75 -22.19 -10.54
C ILE A 25 4.71 -21.64 -11.59
N GLY A 26 5.97 -22.08 -11.62
CA GLY A 26 6.89 -21.80 -12.74
C GLY A 26 6.34 -22.28 -14.10
N ASN A 27 5.86 -23.52 -14.16
CA ASN A 27 5.23 -24.09 -15.36
C ASN A 27 3.93 -23.33 -15.76
N VAL A 28 3.13 -22.85 -14.80
CA VAL A 28 1.96 -22.00 -15.08
C VAL A 28 2.35 -20.60 -15.62
N ILE A 29 3.54 -20.09 -15.28
CA ILE A 29 4.08 -18.84 -15.83
C ILE A 29 4.62 -19.05 -17.24
N ASP A 30 5.37 -20.13 -17.49
CA ASP A 30 5.89 -20.51 -18.80
C ASP A 30 4.78 -20.73 -19.84
N LEU A 31 3.69 -21.39 -19.44
CA LEU A 31 2.49 -21.59 -20.26
C LEU A 31 1.65 -20.31 -20.50
N ASN A 32 2.09 -19.11 -20.07
CA ASN A 32 1.31 -17.89 -20.22
C ASN A 32 1.72 -17.03 -21.42
N GLN A 33 0.86 -17.00 -22.44
CA GLN A 33 1.05 -16.21 -23.64
C GLN A 33 0.35 -14.84 -23.60
N ASN A 34 -0.86 -14.76 -23.01
CA ASN A 34 -1.63 -13.50 -22.89
C ASN A 34 -2.68 -13.51 -21.74
N GLY A 35 -2.49 -14.33 -20.70
CA GLY A 35 -3.43 -14.47 -19.58
C GLY A 35 -3.22 -13.48 -18.42
N HIS A 36 -4.23 -13.34 -17.55
CA HIS A 36 -4.15 -12.47 -16.37
C HIS A 36 -3.26 -13.04 -15.25
N MET A 37 -2.05 -12.49 -15.09
CA MET A 37 -1.04 -13.03 -14.17
C MET A 37 -1.08 -12.51 -12.73
N ALA A 38 -1.91 -11.52 -12.39
CA ALA A 38 -1.85 -10.85 -11.08
C ALA A 38 -1.94 -11.79 -9.86
N ALA A 39 -2.80 -12.81 -9.91
CA ALA A 39 -2.92 -13.81 -8.84
C ALA A 39 -1.75 -14.81 -8.82
N ILE A 40 -1.23 -15.17 -9.99
CA ILE A 40 -0.12 -16.12 -10.17
C ILE A 40 1.19 -15.50 -9.66
N ASN A 41 1.44 -14.24 -10.02
CA ASN A 41 2.59 -13.47 -9.54
C ASN A 41 2.55 -13.29 -8.01
N PHE A 42 1.37 -13.07 -7.42
CA PHE A 42 1.22 -13.04 -5.97
C PHE A 42 1.54 -14.40 -5.33
N SER A 43 1.04 -15.53 -5.88
CA SER A 43 1.41 -16.85 -5.35
C SER A 43 2.90 -17.17 -5.47
N MET A 44 3.58 -16.70 -6.54
CA MET A 44 5.03 -16.85 -6.69
C MET A 44 5.80 -16.04 -5.62
N PHE A 45 5.39 -14.81 -5.33
CA PHE A 45 5.92 -14.01 -4.22
C PHE A 45 5.77 -14.72 -2.86
N VAL A 46 4.61 -15.34 -2.62
CA VAL A 46 4.36 -16.11 -1.39
C VAL A 46 5.22 -17.38 -1.29
N ILE A 47 5.51 -18.05 -2.42
CA ILE A 47 6.47 -19.17 -2.46
C ILE A 47 7.88 -18.70 -2.10
N VAL A 48 8.33 -17.55 -2.59
CA VAL A 48 9.66 -16.98 -2.25
C VAL A 48 9.75 -16.62 -0.76
N LEU A 49 8.71 -16.01 -0.18
CA LEU A 49 8.65 -15.80 1.28
C LEU A 49 8.66 -17.12 2.07
N SER A 50 7.98 -18.14 1.56
CA SER A 50 7.93 -19.48 2.17
C SER A 50 9.31 -20.16 2.16
N TRP A 51 10.07 -20.03 1.06
CA TRP A 51 11.47 -20.47 0.99
C TRP A 51 12.33 -19.82 2.08
N ILE A 52 12.22 -18.49 2.26
CA ILE A 52 12.99 -17.77 3.29
C ILE A 52 12.62 -18.26 4.70
N ALA A 53 11.32 -18.40 5.01
CA ALA A 53 10.87 -18.89 6.30
C ALA A 53 11.31 -20.35 6.58
N ALA A 54 11.18 -21.24 5.59
CA ALA A 54 11.54 -22.65 5.74
C ALA A 54 13.05 -22.87 5.83
N LEU A 55 13.87 -22.17 5.04
CA LEU A 55 15.33 -22.23 5.12
C LEU A 55 15.85 -21.64 6.44
N TYR A 56 15.31 -20.51 6.90
CA TYR A 56 15.67 -19.96 8.20
C TYR A 56 15.27 -20.93 9.34
N GLY A 57 14.05 -21.47 9.30
CA GLY A 57 13.58 -22.48 10.25
C GLY A 57 14.43 -23.75 10.27
N LEU A 58 14.92 -24.20 9.11
CA LEU A 58 15.86 -25.32 8.99
C LEU A 58 17.23 -24.98 9.61
N LEU A 59 17.81 -23.83 9.29
CA LEU A 59 19.09 -23.39 9.83
C LEU A 59 19.05 -23.28 11.37
N THR A 60 17.98 -22.74 11.94
CA THR A 60 17.79 -22.68 13.39
C THR A 60 17.58 -24.05 14.06
N ALA A 61 17.26 -25.10 13.30
CA ALA A 61 17.15 -26.47 13.82
C ALA A 61 18.47 -27.26 13.80
N PHE A 62 19.52 -26.74 13.14
CA PHE A 62 20.87 -27.29 13.17
C PHE A 62 21.86 -26.42 13.95
N ILE A 63 21.58 -25.11 14.13
CA ILE A 63 22.47 -24.16 14.79
C ILE A 63 21.69 -23.34 15.82
N ASP A 64 21.57 -23.86 17.04
CA ASP A 64 20.92 -23.19 18.18
C ASP A 64 21.48 -21.79 18.46
N SER A 65 22.76 -21.56 18.13
CA SER A 65 23.45 -20.27 18.28
C SER A 65 22.84 -19.13 17.42
N ILE A 66 22.10 -19.48 16.36
CA ILE A 66 21.43 -18.52 15.45
C ILE A 66 19.93 -18.39 15.79
N ALA A 67 19.40 -19.21 16.70
CA ALA A 67 17.98 -19.27 17.01
C ALA A 67 17.49 -18.02 17.78
N VAL A 68 17.02 -17.02 17.04
CA VAL A 68 16.23 -15.90 17.58
C VAL A 68 14.75 -16.31 17.55
N PRO A 69 14.14 -16.77 18.66
CA PRO A 69 12.80 -17.37 18.61
C PRO A 69 11.72 -16.38 18.17
N VAL A 70 11.91 -15.08 18.42
CA VAL A 70 11.03 -14.01 17.94
C VAL A 70 11.07 -13.89 16.41
N ALA A 71 12.22 -14.11 15.77
CA ALA A 71 12.36 -14.05 14.33
C ALA A 71 11.76 -15.29 13.65
N VAL A 72 11.95 -16.48 14.23
CA VAL A 72 11.30 -17.72 13.76
C VAL A 72 9.77 -17.57 13.82
N LEU A 73 9.24 -17.16 14.99
CA LEU A 73 7.81 -16.95 15.20
C LEU A 73 7.22 -15.87 14.26
N ALA A 74 7.96 -14.80 13.97
CA ALA A 74 7.53 -13.77 13.03
C ALA A 74 7.54 -14.27 11.57
N LEU A 75 8.55 -15.04 11.15
CA LEU A 75 8.64 -15.58 9.79
C LEU A 75 7.59 -16.67 9.53
N ASP A 76 7.37 -17.60 10.47
CA ASP A 76 6.27 -18.58 10.38
C ASP A 76 4.89 -17.91 10.46
N GLY A 77 4.74 -16.86 11.28
CA GLY A 77 3.52 -16.05 11.37
C GLY A 77 3.19 -15.26 10.10
N LEU A 78 4.20 -14.82 9.36
CA LEU A 78 4.02 -14.20 8.04
C LEU A 78 3.77 -15.27 6.96
N ALA A 79 4.49 -16.39 6.99
CA ALA A 79 4.33 -17.47 6.02
C ALA A 79 2.93 -18.12 6.11
N THR A 80 2.43 -18.41 7.31
CA THR A 80 1.03 -18.87 7.53
C THR A 80 0.01 -17.89 6.95
N LEU A 81 0.11 -16.60 7.28
CA LEU A 81 -0.82 -15.58 6.81
C LEU A 81 -0.80 -15.43 5.29
N PHE A 82 0.38 -15.36 4.66
CA PHE A 82 0.49 -15.20 3.22
C PHE A 82 0.10 -16.45 2.43
N THR A 83 0.44 -17.66 2.90
CA THR A 83 0.00 -18.92 2.26
C THR A 83 -1.51 -19.11 2.34
N LEU A 84 -2.14 -18.76 3.46
CA LEU A 84 -3.60 -18.76 3.59
C LEU A 84 -4.27 -17.80 2.59
N ILE A 85 -3.80 -16.55 2.50
CA ILE A 85 -4.35 -15.56 1.56
C ILE A 85 -4.16 -16.04 0.11
N ALA A 86 -3.00 -16.60 -0.24
CA ALA A 86 -2.75 -17.13 -1.58
C ALA A 86 -3.66 -18.32 -1.92
N ALA A 87 -3.83 -19.28 -1.01
CA ALA A 87 -4.72 -20.43 -1.20
C ALA A 87 -6.18 -19.99 -1.41
N ILE A 88 -6.66 -19.02 -0.62
CA ILE A 88 -8.01 -18.44 -0.76
C ILE A 88 -8.15 -17.70 -2.10
N VAL A 89 -7.21 -16.80 -2.44
CA VAL A 89 -7.27 -16.01 -3.69
C VAL A 89 -7.23 -16.90 -4.93
N LEU A 90 -6.37 -17.92 -4.95
CA LEU A 90 -6.24 -18.83 -6.09
C LEU A 90 -7.50 -19.69 -6.27
N SER A 91 -8.06 -20.20 -5.16
CA SER A 91 -9.35 -20.92 -5.15
C SER A 91 -10.50 -20.03 -5.66
N ALA A 92 -10.61 -18.79 -5.14
CA ALA A 92 -11.65 -17.83 -5.47
C ALA A 92 -11.57 -17.30 -6.92
N ARG A 93 -10.40 -17.39 -7.56
CA ARG A 93 -10.16 -17.03 -8.97
C ARG A 93 -10.33 -18.19 -9.95
N LEU A 94 -10.04 -19.44 -9.55
CA LEU A 94 -10.21 -20.59 -10.44
C LEU A 94 -11.69 -20.93 -10.67
N ARG A 95 -12.49 -21.06 -9.60
CA ARG A 95 -13.94 -21.39 -9.63
C ARG A 95 -14.35 -22.56 -10.56
N ALA A 96 -13.42 -23.47 -10.85
CA ALA A 96 -13.61 -24.54 -11.82
C ALA A 96 -13.37 -25.90 -11.16
N VAL A 97 -14.39 -26.75 -11.15
CA VAL A 97 -14.27 -28.17 -10.78
C VAL A 97 -13.87 -29.01 -12.00
N ASN A 98 -14.36 -28.63 -13.19
CA ASN A 98 -14.07 -29.29 -14.46
C ASN A 98 -13.23 -28.39 -15.37
N CYS A 99 -12.09 -28.90 -15.82
CA CYS A 99 -11.18 -28.26 -16.77
C CYS A 99 -11.44 -28.65 -18.25
N SER A 100 -12.28 -29.65 -18.51
CA SER A 100 -12.62 -30.13 -19.86
C SER A 100 -13.55 -29.17 -20.60
N ASN A 101 -14.64 -28.74 -19.96
CA ASN A 101 -15.58 -27.78 -20.55
C ASN A 101 -15.21 -26.34 -20.16
N TRP A 102 -14.50 -25.66 -21.05
CA TRP A 102 -14.07 -24.26 -20.88
C TRP A 102 -14.84 -23.25 -21.74
N ARG A 103 -15.65 -23.71 -22.72
CA ARG A 103 -16.31 -22.89 -23.76
C ARG A 103 -17.42 -21.93 -23.27
N GLY A 104 -17.55 -21.73 -21.96
CA GLY A 104 -18.54 -20.84 -21.33
C GLY A 104 -17.98 -19.91 -20.26
N ARG A 105 -16.65 -19.71 -20.19
CA ARG A 105 -16.02 -18.74 -19.27
C ARG A 105 -15.40 -17.57 -20.03
N GLY A 106 -15.66 -16.35 -19.56
CA GLY A 106 -15.15 -15.12 -20.16
C GLY A 106 -13.63 -14.96 -20.04
N SER A 107 -13.08 -14.04 -20.83
CA SER A 107 -11.64 -13.75 -20.96
C SER A 107 -10.93 -13.44 -19.65
N SER A 108 -11.64 -12.98 -18.62
CA SER A 108 -11.10 -12.66 -17.29
C SER A 108 -10.75 -13.88 -16.41
N TRP A 109 -10.89 -15.11 -16.92
CA TRP A 109 -10.61 -16.35 -16.19
C TRP A 109 -9.11 -16.70 -16.14
N ILE A 110 -8.63 -17.14 -14.97
CA ILE A 110 -7.19 -17.30 -14.63
C ILE A 110 -6.42 -18.33 -15.48
N ALA A 111 -7.11 -19.28 -16.11
CA ALA A 111 -6.51 -20.28 -16.99
C ALA A 111 -6.59 -19.94 -18.49
N TYR A 112 -7.18 -18.79 -18.85
CA TYR A 112 -7.20 -18.28 -20.22
C TYR A 112 -5.83 -17.70 -20.63
N GLY A 113 -5.56 -17.60 -21.94
CA GLY A 113 -4.29 -17.05 -22.45
C GLY A 113 -3.10 -18.01 -22.38
N ALA A 114 -3.34 -19.30 -22.66
CA ALA A 114 -2.34 -20.36 -22.84
C ALA A 114 -2.72 -21.25 -24.03
N ALA A 115 -1.75 -21.85 -24.72
CA ALA A 115 -2.01 -22.82 -25.78
C ALA A 115 -2.85 -24.01 -25.27
N ASP A 116 -2.40 -24.66 -24.18
CA ASP A 116 -3.13 -25.72 -23.50
C ASP A 116 -3.93 -25.20 -22.29
N VAL A 117 -5.07 -24.54 -22.52
CA VAL A 117 -5.99 -24.07 -21.45
C VAL A 117 -6.35 -25.20 -20.46
N VAL A 118 -6.54 -26.43 -20.94
CA VAL A 118 -6.87 -27.60 -20.10
C VAL A 118 -5.70 -28.01 -19.19
N LYS A 119 -4.47 -27.97 -19.70
CA LYS A 119 -3.23 -28.27 -18.95
C LYS A 119 -2.99 -27.22 -17.88
N ARG A 120 -3.09 -25.92 -18.23
CA ARG A 120 -2.99 -24.79 -17.30
C ARG A 120 -4.07 -24.84 -16.21
N CYS A 121 -5.30 -25.20 -16.55
CA CYS A 121 -6.37 -25.37 -15.57
C CYS A 121 -6.05 -26.50 -14.56
N ARG A 122 -5.57 -27.65 -15.04
CA ARG A 122 -5.18 -28.79 -14.19
C ARG A 122 -3.96 -28.50 -13.30
N THR A 123 -2.94 -27.81 -13.82
CA THR A 123 -1.76 -27.43 -13.01
C THR A 123 -2.10 -26.40 -11.94
N ILE A 124 -2.97 -25.42 -12.26
CA ILE A 124 -3.49 -24.48 -11.24
C ILE A 124 -4.31 -25.24 -10.17
N GLN A 125 -5.19 -26.17 -10.58
CA GLN A 125 -5.96 -26.99 -9.64
C GLN A 125 -5.06 -27.80 -8.69
N ALA A 126 -4.00 -28.42 -9.20
CA ALA A 126 -3.00 -29.12 -8.38
C ALA A 126 -2.28 -28.15 -7.42
N SER A 127 -1.84 -26.97 -7.91
CA SER A 127 -1.16 -25.98 -7.08
C SER A 127 -2.01 -25.46 -5.91
N ILE A 128 -3.33 -25.36 -6.06
CA ILE A 128 -4.25 -25.00 -4.96
C ILE A 128 -4.17 -26.02 -3.82
N VAL A 129 -4.19 -27.32 -4.15
CA VAL A 129 -4.13 -28.41 -3.15
C VAL A 129 -2.81 -28.37 -2.39
N PHE A 130 -1.68 -28.22 -3.09
CA PHE A 130 -0.37 -28.09 -2.45
C PHE A 130 -0.23 -26.81 -1.62
N MET A 131 -0.89 -25.70 -2.00
CA MET A 131 -0.89 -24.46 -1.21
C MET A 131 -1.65 -24.64 0.11
N TRP A 132 -2.74 -25.42 0.12
CA TRP A 132 -3.44 -25.79 1.35
C TRP A 132 -2.62 -26.73 2.25
N PHE A 133 -1.91 -27.72 1.69
CA PHE A 133 -0.98 -28.55 2.47
C PHE A 133 0.20 -27.75 3.02
N LEU A 134 0.76 -26.81 2.26
CA LEU A 134 1.81 -25.91 2.75
C LEU A 134 1.31 -25.01 3.89
N PHE A 135 0.12 -24.42 3.75
CA PHE A 135 -0.52 -23.67 4.82
C PHE A 135 -0.70 -24.51 6.09
N ALA A 136 -1.19 -25.75 5.98
CA ALA A 136 -1.35 -26.65 7.12
C ALA A 136 0.01 -26.97 7.79
N CYS A 137 1.07 -27.21 7.01
CA CYS A 137 2.41 -27.46 7.54
C CYS A 137 3.01 -26.23 8.24
N PHE A 138 2.75 -25.01 7.75
CA PHE A 138 3.14 -23.79 8.45
C PHE A 138 2.28 -23.54 9.69
N ALA A 139 0.98 -23.82 9.67
CA ALA A 139 0.09 -23.63 10.82
C ALA A 139 0.46 -24.56 11.98
N VAL A 140 0.80 -25.82 11.70
CA VAL A 140 1.33 -26.77 12.68
C VAL A 140 2.70 -26.31 13.21
N GLY A 141 3.59 -25.83 12.33
CA GLY A 141 4.88 -25.23 12.75
C GLY A 141 4.70 -24.05 13.70
N MET A 142 3.84 -23.10 13.33
CA MET A 142 3.49 -21.94 14.15
C MET A 142 2.89 -22.34 15.50
N PHE A 143 2.04 -23.38 15.56
CA PHE A 143 1.51 -23.90 16.82
C PHE A 143 2.62 -24.39 17.76
N PHE A 144 3.62 -25.10 17.25
CA PHE A 144 4.79 -25.50 18.05
C PHE A 144 5.60 -24.29 18.52
N SER A 145 5.91 -23.33 17.63
CA SER A 145 6.65 -22.11 18.01
C SER A 145 5.89 -21.23 19.02
N VAL A 146 4.57 -21.16 18.94
CA VAL A 146 3.72 -20.47 19.95
C VAL A 146 3.72 -21.24 21.28
N ARG A 147 3.64 -22.58 21.27
CA ARG A 147 3.76 -23.41 22.49
C ARG A 147 5.12 -23.23 23.16
N GLU A 148 6.20 -23.14 22.39
CA GLU A 148 7.55 -22.86 22.89
C GLU A 148 7.66 -21.45 23.46
N PHE A 149 7.21 -20.43 22.72
CA PHE A 149 7.24 -19.04 23.19
C PHE A 149 6.42 -18.85 24.50
N ARG A 150 5.30 -19.57 24.64
CA ARG A 150 4.48 -19.56 25.87
C ARG A 150 5.12 -20.34 27.02
N ARG A 151 5.82 -21.46 26.77
CA ARG A 151 6.61 -22.18 27.79
C ARG A 151 7.89 -21.44 28.18
N GLY A 152 8.47 -20.64 27.29
CA GLY A 152 9.70 -19.86 27.49
C GLY A 152 9.54 -18.57 28.30
N GLY A 153 8.32 -18.22 28.73
CA GLY A 153 8.10 -17.25 29.81
C GLY A 153 8.60 -15.82 29.56
N GLY A 154 8.63 -15.34 28.31
CA GLY A 154 8.81 -13.91 27.98
C GLY A 154 10.12 -13.25 28.43
N SER A 155 11.15 -14.02 28.80
CA SER A 155 12.36 -13.48 29.44
C SER A 155 13.43 -13.05 28.43
N VAL A 156 13.48 -11.74 28.12
CA VAL A 156 14.64 -11.13 27.45
C VAL A 156 15.80 -11.03 28.45
N ARG A 157 16.53 -12.14 28.66
CA ARG A 157 17.78 -12.14 29.44
C ARG A 157 18.91 -12.91 28.75
N ARG A 158 19.82 -12.12 28.18
CA ARG A 158 21.23 -12.45 27.91
C ARG A 158 21.87 -13.07 29.15
N GLY A 159 22.41 -14.28 29.02
CA GLY A 159 23.13 -14.99 30.10
C GLY A 159 23.32 -16.46 29.78
N GLY A 160 24.38 -16.79 29.03
CA GLY A 160 24.66 -18.19 28.65
C GLY A 160 25.43 -18.95 29.73
N ARG A 161 25.30 -20.28 29.70
CA ARG A 161 26.33 -21.23 30.15
C ARG A 161 26.24 -22.52 29.31
N PRO A 162 27.33 -23.29 29.16
CA PRO A 162 27.46 -24.28 28.08
C PRO A 162 26.98 -25.68 28.46
N ASN A 163 26.92 -26.53 27.43
CA ASN A 163 26.76 -27.98 27.50
C ASN A 163 27.82 -28.65 28.40
N MET A 164 27.40 -29.59 29.25
CA MET A 164 28.23 -30.55 29.99
C MET A 164 27.37 -31.78 30.30
N ALA A 165 27.97 -32.97 30.26
CA ALA A 165 27.25 -34.24 30.42
C ALA A 165 27.76 -35.07 31.61
N GLN A 166 26.84 -35.63 32.38
CA GLN A 166 26.98 -36.75 33.33
C GLN A 166 25.56 -37.33 33.47
N VAL A 167 25.28 -38.54 32.98
CA VAL A 167 25.68 -39.88 33.48
C VAL A 167 24.87 -40.30 34.72
N ALA A 168 24.25 -41.47 34.57
CA ALA A 168 23.13 -42.00 35.33
C ALA A 168 23.34 -42.28 36.84
N ALA A 169 22.21 -42.28 37.56
CA ALA A 169 21.83 -43.35 38.48
C ALA A 169 20.28 -43.46 38.48
N ALA A 170 19.73 -44.62 38.85
CA ALA A 170 18.29 -44.88 38.86
C ALA A 170 17.85 -45.44 40.22
N VAL A 171 16.60 -45.15 40.59
CA VAL A 171 15.71 -46.06 41.31
C VAL A 171 14.25 -45.68 41.00
N ASP A 172 13.40 -46.69 40.98
CA ASP A 172 11.95 -46.65 40.81
C ASP A 172 11.28 -46.06 42.10
N ASP A 173 9.97 -45.80 42.21
CA ASP A 173 8.87 -46.77 42.04
C ASP A 173 7.48 -46.11 41.88
N ALA A 174 6.43 -46.94 41.92
CA ALA A 174 5.05 -46.71 41.48
C ALA A 174 4.22 -45.59 42.17
N ALA A 175 3.16 -45.19 41.45
CA ALA A 175 2.02 -44.44 41.98
C ALA A 175 1.05 -45.33 42.79
N PRO A 176 0.02 -44.74 43.43
CA PRO A 176 -1.32 -44.92 42.84
C PRO A 176 -2.20 -43.64 42.83
N ALA A 177 -3.49 -43.83 42.55
CA ALA A 177 -4.59 -42.86 42.56
C ALA A 177 -4.76 -42.11 43.91
N GLY A 178 -5.53 -41.01 44.02
CA GLY A 178 -6.42 -40.38 43.04
C GLY A 178 -7.23 -39.22 43.66
N ASP A 179 -8.49 -39.10 43.22
CA ASP A 179 -9.60 -38.32 43.81
C ASP A 179 -9.69 -36.79 43.55
N ASP A 180 -10.72 -36.47 42.78
CA ASP A 180 -11.68 -35.36 42.85
C ASP A 180 -11.30 -33.88 43.12
N ALA A 181 -11.26 -33.15 41.99
CA ALA A 181 -12.26 -32.13 41.65
C ALA A 181 -12.28 -30.79 42.48
N PRO A 182 -13.26 -29.88 42.34
CA PRO A 182 -12.96 -28.64 41.60
C PRO A 182 -13.48 -27.32 42.21
N ALA A 183 -13.26 -26.23 41.47
CA ALA A 183 -13.76 -24.87 41.72
C ALA A 183 -13.10 -24.17 42.95
N ALA A 184 -13.28 -22.86 43.17
CA ALA A 184 -14.01 -21.84 42.41
C ALA A 184 -13.25 -20.51 42.38
N ASP A 185 -13.68 -19.60 41.51
CA ASP A 185 -13.48 -18.13 41.61
C ASP A 185 -12.03 -17.60 41.58
N GLY A 186 -11.77 -16.34 41.22
CA GLY A 186 -12.69 -15.22 40.94
C GLY A 186 -12.23 -13.98 41.69
N GLY A 187 -11.10 -13.41 41.30
CA GLY A 187 -10.39 -12.36 42.04
C GLY A 187 -9.96 -11.20 41.15
N LEU A 188 -10.90 -10.33 40.79
CA LEU A 188 -10.64 -9.06 40.12
C LEU A 188 -10.12 -8.02 41.13
N ASP A 189 -8.97 -7.40 40.87
CA ASP A 189 -8.74 -6.01 41.32
C ASP A 189 -7.89 -5.23 40.30
N LEU A 190 -8.26 -3.97 40.06
CA LEU A 190 -7.46 -3.00 39.33
C LEU A 190 -7.12 -1.83 40.25
N THR A 191 -5.85 -1.48 40.45
CA THR A 191 -5.53 -0.10 40.86
C THR A 191 -4.10 0.36 40.60
N MET A 192 -3.95 1.63 40.14
CA MET A 192 -2.77 2.51 40.32
C MET A 192 -1.45 2.10 39.57
N LYS A 193 -0.44 2.96 39.28
CA LYS A 193 -0.28 4.43 39.40
C LYS A 193 0.73 5.00 38.35
N LYS A 194 0.20 5.59 37.27
CA LYS A 194 0.51 6.96 36.78
C LYS A 194 1.96 7.56 36.98
N LYS A 195 2.87 7.30 36.02
CA LYS A 195 3.63 8.30 35.21
C LYS A 195 4.48 9.42 35.91
N LYS A 196 5.83 9.43 35.73
CA LYS A 196 6.67 10.67 35.61
C LYS A 196 8.04 10.50 34.91
N LYS A 197 8.82 11.61 34.75
CA LYS A 197 9.98 11.81 33.83
C LYS A 197 10.94 12.97 34.26
N LYS A 198 12.29 12.79 34.18
CA LYS A 198 13.44 13.78 34.09
C LYS A 198 14.60 13.04 33.36
N LYS A 199 15.54 13.55 32.54
CA LYS A 199 15.96 14.89 31.98
C LYS A 199 17.13 15.66 32.67
N VAL A 200 18.39 15.37 32.26
CA VAL A 200 19.53 16.35 32.10
C VAL A 200 20.14 16.90 33.42
N VAL A 201 21.43 17.25 33.56
CA VAL A 201 22.40 18.18 32.88
C VAL A 201 23.70 17.41 32.51
N LYS A 202 24.51 17.67 31.44
CA LYS A 202 25.37 18.83 31.03
C LYS A 202 26.37 19.27 32.15
N GLU A 203 27.58 19.76 31.91
CA GLU A 203 28.02 21.04 31.27
C GLU A 203 29.54 20.97 30.89
N ASP A 204 30.16 21.86 30.08
CA ASP A 204 29.61 22.61 28.94
C ASP A 204 30.62 23.10 27.89
N ASP A 205 30.03 23.45 26.73
CA ASP A 205 30.47 24.26 25.59
C ASP A 205 30.94 25.68 26.01
N GLU A 206 31.51 26.55 25.16
CA GLU A 206 31.55 26.61 23.67
C GLU A 206 33.02 26.84 23.19
N ALA A 207 33.46 27.65 22.21
CA ALA A 207 32.88 28.68 21.33
C ALA A 207 33.70 28.78 20.01
N GLY A 208 33.11 29.29 18.92
CA GLY A 208 33.81 29.57 17.65
C GLY A 208 32.87 29.81 16.46
N ASP A 209 33.10 30.89 15.71
CA ASP A 209 32.13 31.50 14.78
C ASP A 209 31.95 30.81 13.41
N ALA A 210 30.87 31.22 12.72
CA ALA A 210 30.58 31.16 11.27
C ALA A 210 30.52 29.82 10.49
N ALA A 211 29.45 29.74 9.68
CA ALA A 211 29.33 29.05 8.39
C ALA A 211 29.68 27.54 8.32
N ALA A 212 28.65 26.70 8.48
CA ALA A 212 28.61 25.35 7.92
C ALA A 212 27.28 25.11 7.18
N GLU A 213 27.25 25.43 5.88
CA GLU A 213 26.50 24.55 4.98
C GLU A 213 27.33 23.28 4.80
N ASP A 214 26.69 22.11 4.87
CA ASP A 214 27.30 20.88 4.39
C ASP A 214 26.32 20.21 3.43
N GLY A 215 26.64 20.31 2.13
CA GLY A 215 25.84 19.73 1.05
C GLY A 215 26.02 18.22 0.95
N GLY A 216 25.19 17.57 0.13
CA GLY A 216 25.38 16.14 -0.14
C GLY A 216 26.74 15.87 -0.79
N LEU A 217 27.51 14.95 -0.23
CA LEU A 217 28.83 14.58 -0.73
C LEU A 217 28.75 14.02 -2.17
N ASP A 218 29.34 14.75 -3.12
CA ASP A 218 29.50 14.35 -4.52
C ASP A 218 30.47 13.16 -4.64
N LEU A 219 30.14 12.19 -5.51
CA LEU A 219 30.84 10.92 -5.62
C LEU A 219 31.72 10.85 -6.88
N SER A 220 32.63 11.82 -7.02
CA SER A 220 33.46 12.00 -8.22
C SER A 220 34.88 11.41 -8.14
N MET A 221 35.38 11.01 -9.32
CA MET A 221 36.79 10.76 -9.68
C MET A 221 37.58 9.65 -8.95
N LYS A 222 37.60 8.46 -9.56
CA LYS A 222 38.86 7.69 -9.74
C LYS A 222 39.24 7.66 -11.22
N LYS A 223 40.24 8.45 -11.62
CA LYS A 223 40.81 8.44 -12.99
C LYS A 223 42.31 8.76 -12.96
N LYS A 224 43.15 7.92 -13.57
CA LYS A 224 44.62 8.10 -13.63
C LYS A 224 45.17 7.53 -14.95
N LYS A 225 45.62 8.42 -15.87
CA LYS A 225 46.38 8.28 -17.16
C LYS A 225 46.63 6.83 -17.68
N LYS A 226 46.35 6.40 -18.93
CA LYS A 226 46.56 6.96 -20.31
C LYS A 226 45.21 7.36 -21.00
N LYS A 227 44.92 7.48 -22.32
CA LYS A 227 45.56 7.31 -23.68
C LYS A 227 45.21 8.54 -24.58
N LYS A 228 45.90 8.76 -25.71
CA LYS A 228 45.48 9.62 -26.85
C LYS A 228 44.96 8.80 -28.07
N VAL A 229 43.83 9.23 -28.68
CA VAL A 229 43.56 9.36 -30.16
C VAL A 229 43.45 8.06 -31.03
N PRO A 230 42.63 7.95 -32.12
CA PRO A 230 41.40 8.68 -32.55
C PRO A 230 40.15 7.79 -32.92
N LYS A 231 39.01 8.46 -33.19
CA LYS A 231 37.91 8.26 -34.19
C LYS A 231 37.16 6.90 -34.42
N GLU A 232 35.82 7.03 -34.36
CA GLU A 232 34.75 6.59 -35.31
C GLU A 232 34.31 5.12 -35.48
N GLY A 233 32.98 4.95 -35.66
CA GLY A 233 32.35 3.77 -36.30
C GLY A 233 31.38 2.92 -35.46
N GLU A 234 30.22 3.44 -35.02
CA GLU A 234 29.11 2.56 -34.55
C GLU A 234 27.68 3.18 -34.54
N GLU A 235 27.49 4.47 -34.84
CA GLU A 235 26.16 5.13 -34.76
C GLU A 235 25.37 5.06 -36.09
N ASP A 236 26.04 5.04 -37.25
CA ASP A 236 25.42 4.98 -38.57
C ASP A 236 24.66 3.67 -38.83
N ASP A 237 25.16 2.57 -38.28
CA ASP A 237 24.60 1.22 -38.41
C ASP A 237 23.21 1.06 -37.77
N PHE A 238 22.88 1.90 -36.78
CA PHE A 238 21.56 1.90 -36.14
C PHE A 238 20.59 2.82 -36.89
N ALA A 239 21.05 3.99 -37.33
CA ALA A 239 20.26 4.90 -38.17
C ALA A 239 19.89 4.27 -39.53
N ALA A 240 20.80 3.50 -40.13
CA ALA A 240 20.53 2.71 -41.33
C ALA A 240 19.47 1.62 -41.08
N LYS A 241 19.45 0.99 -39.90
CA LYS A 241 18.48 -0.05 -39.54
C LYS A 241 17.07 0.50 -39.27
N LEU A 242 16.92 1.71 -38.74
CA LEU A 242 15.60 2.36 -38.67
C LEU A 242 15.08 2.68 -40.08
N LYS A 243 15.89 3.32 -40.94
CA LYS A 243 15.48 3.64 -42.31
C LYS A 243 15.18 2.41 -43.17
N ALA A 244 15.85 1.28 -42.91
CA ALA A 244 15.59 -0.01 -43.57
C ALA A 244 14.40 -0.79 -42.97
N LEU A 245 13.76 -0.29 -41.91
CA LEU A 245 12.45 -0.72 -41.42
C LEU A 245 11.35 0.20 -42.00
N GLU A 246 11.54 1.52 -41.93
CA GLU A 246 10.64 2.52 -42.52
C GLU A 246 10.39 2.22 -44.03
N LEU A 247 11.46 2.00 -44.81
CA LEU A 247 11.38 1.61 -46.23
C LEU A 247 10.89 0.16 -46.49
N LYS A 248 10.54 -0.61 -45.46
CA LYS A 248 9.92 -1.93 -45.59
C LYS A 248 8.44 -1.90 -45.25
N ASP A 249 8.06 -1.16 -44.21
CA ASP A 249 6.66 -0.91 -43.87
C ASP A 249 5.97 -0.15 -45.02
N GLU A 250 6.69 0.74 -45.73
CA GLU A 250 6.24 1.38 -46.98
C GLU A 250 6.18 0.42 -48.20
N ALA A 251 6.86 -0.74 -48.18
CA ALA A 251 7.02 -1.60 -49.35
C ALA A 251 6.16 -2.89 -49.35
N GLU A 252 5.62 -3.31 -48.20
CA GLU A 252 4.72 -4.48 -48.09
C GLU A 252 3.24 -4.08 -47.90
N THR A 253 2.90 -2.78 -47.98
CA THR A 253 1.54 -2.26 -47.67
C THR A 253 0.76 -1.70 -48.89
N GLU A 254 1.25 -1.84 -50.13
CA GLU A 254 0.50 -1.47 -51.36
C GLU A 254 -0.11 -2.70 -52.10
N ALA A 255 -1.03 -3.44 -51.47
CA ALA A 255 -1.75 -4.55 -52.15
C ALA A 255 -3.14 -4.93 -51.59
N ALA A 256 -3.86 -4.02 -50.92
CA ALA A 256 -5.28 -4.18 -50.61
C ALA A 256 -6.00 -2.85 -50.81
N PRO A 257 -7.18 -2.79 -51.45
CA PRO A 257 -7.83 -1.53 -51.76
C PRO A 257 -8.32 -0.84 -50.48
N GLU A 258 -7.97 0.42 -50.31
CA GLU A 258 -8.54 1.29 -49.29
C GLU A 258 -10.02 1.54 -49.61
N GLU A 259 -10.92 0.85 -48.91
CA GLU A 259 -12.26 1.42 -48.70
C GLU A 259 -12.08 2.68 -47.86
N ALA A 260 -12.38 3.84 -48.46
CA ALA A 260 -12.17 5.14 -47.83
C ALA A 260 -12.85 5.20 -46.45
N ALA A 261 -12.03 5.19 -45.40
CA ALA A 261 -12.51 5.44 -44.04
C ALA A 261 -13.01 6.87 -43.98
N ASP A 262 -14.33 7.02 -43.90
CA ASP A 262 -15.02 8.31 -43.87
C ASP A 262 -14.74 9.02 -42.53
N GLU A 263 -13.59 9.72 -42.46
CA GLU A 263 -13.09 10.49 -41.31
C GLU A 263 -13.93 11.76 -41.07
N GLY A 264 -15.23 11.57 -40.86
CA GLY A 264 -16.11 12.57 -40.29
C GLY A 264 -15.70 12.92 -38.87
N ASP A 265 -15.76 14.21 -38.54
CA ASP A 265 -15.40 14.79 -37.25
C ASP A 265 -16.00 14.00 -36.07
N MET A 266 -15.14 13.34 -35.29
CA MET A 266 -15.54 12.51 -34.13
C MET A 266 -16.36 13.28 -33.07
N GLU A 267 -16.19 14.61 -33.02
CA GLU A 267 -16.87 15.54 -32.13
C GLU A 267 -18.18 16.08 -32.72
N ALA A 268 -18.22 16.40 -34.01
CA ALA A 268 -19.46 16.81 -34.70
C ALA A 268 -20.42 15.63 -34.93
N GLY A 269 -19.90 14.40 -34.96
CA GLY A 269 -20.69 13.19 -35.22
C GLY A 269 -21.10 13.05 -36.69
N THR A 270 -20.19 13.36 -37.62
CA THR A 270 -20.38 13.14 -39.06
C THR A 270 -19.79 11.79 -39.49
N GLY A 271 -20.13 11.32 -40.70
CA GLY A 271 -19.73 9.99 -41.18
C GLY A 271 -20.18 8.85 -40.26
N ILE A 272 -19.29 7.88 -40.04
CA ILE A 272 -19.48 6.65 -39.23
C ILE A 272 -19.87 6.91 -37.75
N TRP A 273 -19.90 8.17 -37.34
CA TRP A 273 -20.21 8.62 -35.98
C TRP A 273 -21.57 9.29 -35.82
N GLN A 274 -22.38 9.35 -36.88
CA GLN A 274 -23.78 9.79 -36.87
C GLN A 274 -24.67 8.88 -36.01
N HIS A 275 -25.72 9.46 -35.42
CA HIS A 275 -26.65 8.71 -34.56
C HIS A 275 -27.60 7.77 -35.33
N ASP A 276 -27.79 8.02 -36.63
CA ASP A 276 -28.75 7.30 -37.47
C ASP A 276 -28.10 6.19 -38.34
N GLU A 277 -26.77 6.03 -38.29
CA GLU A 277 -26.04 5.06 -39.12
C GLU A 277 -25.93 3.68 -38.45
N ASN A 278 -26.41 2.63 -39.15
CA ASN A 278 -26.44 1.25 -38.67
C ASN A 278 -25.15 0.43 -38.94
N LYS A 279 -24.00 1.07 -39.20
CA LYS A 279 -22.73 0.37 -39.40
C LYS A 279 -22.25 -0.25 -38.08
N SER A 280 -21.78 -1.50 -38.13
CA SER A 280 -21.28 -2.22 -36.95
C SER A 280 -19.86 -1.76 -36.56
N LEU A 281 -19.78 -0.69 -35.78
CA LEU A 281 -18.54 -0.13 -35.25
C LEU A 281 -17.75 -1.14 -34.39
N SER A 282 -16.42 -1.14 -34.52
CA SER A 282 -15.53 -1.99 -33.74
C SER A 282 -15.24 -1.40 -32.35
N TYR A 283 -14.93 -2.27 -31.38
CA TYR A 283 -14.66 -1.86 -29.99
C TYR A 283 -13.47 -0.89 -29.85
N THR A 284 -12.44 -1.03 -30.69
CA THR A 284 -11.26 -0.14 -30.69
C THR A 284 -11.66 1.28 -31.06
N LEU A 285 -12.38 1.47 -32.17
CA LEU A 285 -12.85 2.79 -32.61
C LEU A 285 -13.71 3.49 -31.53
N LEU A 286 -14.60 2.75 -30.85
CA LEU A 286 -15.38 3.28 -29.73
C LEU A 286 -14.50 3.75 -28.56
N LEU A 287 -13.45 2.99 -28.26
CA LEU A 287 -12.50 3.28 -27.19
C LEU A 287 -11.63 4.51 -27.54
N ASP A 288 -11.20 4.64 -28.79
CA ASP A 288 -10.42 5.79 -29.26
C ASP A 288 -11.26 7.08 -29.26
N ARG A 289 -12.52 7.02 -29.76
CA ARG A 289 -13.48 8.13 -29.63
C ARG A 289 -13.76 8.49 -28.17
N PHE A 290 -13.82 7.51 -27.26
CA PHE A 290 -13.95 7.76 -25.82
C PHE A 290 -12.72 8.49 -25.25
N PHE A 291 -11.50 8.09 -25.59
CA PHE A 291 -10.28 8.77 -25.15
C PHE A 291 -10.12 10.17 -25.76
N HIS A 292 -10.57 10.38 -27.00
CA HIS A 292 -10.66 11.70 -27.62
C HIS A 292 -11.57 12.63 -26.81
N GLN A 293 -12.82 12.22 -26.56
CA GLN A 293 -13.77 12.99 -25.75
C GLN A 293 -13.30 13.17 -24.30
N LEU A 294 -12.56 12.20 -23.73
CA LEU A 294 -11.97 12.31 -22.40
C LEU A 294 -10.89 13.40 -22.35
N SER A 295 -10.04 13.51 -23.37
CA SER A 295 -8.99 14.54 -23.40
C SER A 295 -9.56 15.95 -23.56
N GLN A 296 -10.58 16.12 -24.41
CA GLN A 296 -11.29 17.38 -24.61
C GLN A 296 -12.06 17.82 -23.35
N LYS A 297 -12.92 16.96 -22.80
CA LYS A 297 -13.80 17.29 -21.68
C LYS A 297 -13.09 17.25 -20.32
N ASN A 298 -11.99 16.50 -20.20
CA ASN A 298 -11.26 16.27 -18.96
C ASN A 298 -9.72 16.17 -19.18
N PRO A 299 -9.03 17.26 -19.55
CA PRO A 299 -7.58 17.25 -19.75
C PRO A 299 -6.78 16.88 -18.49
N ASP A 300 -7.35 17.09 -17.29
CA ASP A 300 -6.82 16.64 -15.99
C ASP A 300 -6.80 15.10 -15.83
N HIS A 301 -7.50 14.35 -16.69
CA HIS A 301 -7.60 12.88 -16.64
C HIS A 301 -6.91 12.15 -17.80
N ALA A 302 -6.83 12.74 -19.00
CA ALA A 302 -6.10 12.14 -20.12
C ALA A 302 -4.57 12.20 -19.92
N LEU A 303 -4.06 13.23 -19.26
CA LEU A 303 -2.63 13.34 -18.93
C LEU A 303 -2.29 12.56 -17.66
N SER A 304 -1.75 11.35 -17.84
CA SER A 304 -1.32 10.42 -16.76
C SER A 304 -0.37 11.06 -15.72
N GLY A 305 0.37 12.11 -16.11
CA GLY A 305 1.12 12.95 -15.17
C GLY A 305 0.20 13.84 -14.33
N THR A 306 -0.08 13.45 -13.08
CA THR A 306 -1.01 14.21 -12.20
C THR A 306 -0.52 15.65 -11.98
N LYS A 307 -1.13 16.61 -12.69
CA LYS A 307 -1.01 18.07 -12.48
C LYS A 307 -1.75 18.48 -11.20
N SER A 308 -1.37 17.88 -10.08
CA SER A 308 -1.93 18.14 -8.75
C SER A 308 -1.83 19.63 -8.45
N TYR A 309 -2.98 20.28 -8.28
CA TYR A 309 -3.09 21.73 -8.10
C TYR A 309 -2.25 22.15 -6.90
N LYS A 310 -1.10 22.80 -7.16
CA LYS A 310 -0.16 23.24 -6.12
C LYS A 310 -0.83 24.32 -5.26
N ILE A 311 -1.35 23.92 -4.11
CA ILE A 311 -1.91 24.84 -3.10
C ILE A 311 -0.74 25.59 -2.44
N PRO A 312 -0.77 26.93 -2.33
CA PRO A 312 0.27 27.69 -1.64
C PRO A 312 0.50 27.22 -0.20
N PRO A 313 1.75 27.25 0.31
CA PRO A 313 2.02 26.91 1.70
C PRO A 313 1.36 27.93 2.65
N PRO A 314 0.72 27.50 3.75
CA PRO A 314 -0.08 28.39 4.59
C PRO A 314 0.81 29.28 5.48
N GLN A 315 0.94 30.56 5.11
CA GLN A 315 1.74 31.53 5.86
C GLN A 315 1.11 31.88 7.23
N CYS A 316 1.74 31.40 8.30
CA CYS A 316 1.26 31.51 9.69
C CYS A 316 2.16 32.44 10.53
N VAL A 317 1.80 33.71 10.63
CA VAL A 317 2.53 34.73 11.39
C VAL A 317 2.10 34.71 12.87
N ARG A 318 3.04 34.89 13.80
CA ARG A 318 2.73 34.92 15.25
C ARG A 318 2.64 36.35 15.75
N GLU A 319 1.42 36.79 16.06
CA GLU A 319 1.20 38.09 16.72
C GLU A 319 1.32 37.92 18.24
N GLY A 320 2.58 37.92 18.70
CA GLY A 320 2.92 37.66 20.11
C GLY A 320 2.66 36.22 20.55
N ASN A 321 2.43 36.03 21.85
CA ASN A 321 2.48 34.70 22.50
C ASN A 321 1.09 34.04 22.66
N LYS A 322 0.00 34.69 22.22
CA LYS A 322 -1.40 34.24 22.45
C LYS A 322 -2.32 34.33 21.22
N LYS A 323 -1.84 34.87 20.09
CA LYS A 323 -2.56 34.92 18.82
C LYS A 323 -1.68 34.33 17.72
N THR A 324 -2.31 33.72 16.71
CA THR A 324 -1.66 33.33 15.45
C THR A 324 -2.48 33.91 14.31
N ILE A 325 -1.85 34.69 13.42
CA ILE A 325 -2.47 35.22 12.21
C ILE A 325 -2.19 34.25 11.06
N PHE A 326 -3.22 33.71 10.44
CA PHE A 326 -3.11 33.02 9.17
C PHE A 326 -3.35 34.05 8.06
N ALA A 327 -2.27 34.44 7.38
CA ALA A 327 -2.29 35.52 6.40
C ALA A 327 -2.98 35.09 5.10
N ASN A 328 -2.62 33.92 4.58
CA ASN A 328 -3.13 33.42 3.30
C ASN A 328 -4.27 32.41 3.46
N ILE A 329 -5.38 32.82 4.11
CA ILE A 329 -6.62 32.03 4.10
C ILE A 329 -7.42 32.25 2.81
N ALA A 330 -7.47 33.49 2.31
CA ALA A 330 -8.36 33.89 1.22
C ALA A 330 -7.94 33.36 -0.16
N GLU A 331 -6.65 33.33 -0.50
CA GLU A 331 -6.20 32.79 -1.79
C GLU A 331 -6.27 31.25 -1.80
N ILE A 332 -6.00 30.62 -0.65
CA ILE A 332 -6.15 29.17 -0.47
C ILE A 332 -7.63 28.76 -0.62
N ALA A 333 -8.58 29.48 0.00
CA ALA A 333 -10.01 29.24 -0.17
C ALA A 333 -10.45 29.41 -1.64
N LYS A 334 -10.03 30.51 -2.31
CA LYS A 334 -10.28 30.76 -3.73
C LYS A 334 -9.73 29.63 -4.63
N ARG A 335 -8.46 29.22 -4.43
CA ARG A 335 -7.82 28.17 -5.25
C ARG A 335 -8.46 26.79 -5.05
N MET A 336 -9.06 26.52 -3.89
CA MET A 336 -9.85 25.31 -3.63
C MET A 336 -11.32 25.41 -4.05
N LYS A 337 -11.76 26.53 -4.66
CA LYS A 337 -13.18 26.80 -5.01
C LYS A 337 -14.12 26.63 -3.80
N ARG A 338 -13.76 27.21 -2.64
CA ARG A 338 -14.54 27.14 -1.38
C ARG A 338 -14.74 28.51 -0.75
N THR A 339 -15.82 28.67 0.01
CA THR A 339 -16.05 29.85 0.84
C THR A 339 -15.11 29.85 2.04
N ASP A 340 -14.58 31.03 2.38
CA ASP A 340 -13.74 31.27 3.55
C ASP A 340 -14.50 30.99 4.86
N GLU A 341 -15.80 31.30 4.93
CA GLU A 341 -16.69 30.90 6.03
C GLU A 341 -16.61 29.40 6.36
N HIS A 342 -16.71 28.52 5.36
CA HIS A 342 -16.73 27.07 5.60
C HIS A 342 -15.34 26.55 5.99
N VAL A 343 -14.27 27.08 5.40
CA VAL A 343 -12.89 26.70 5.76
C VAL A 343 -12.56 27.16 7.19
N THR A 344 -12.96 28.38 7.57
CA THR A 344 -12.75 28.92 8.93
C THR A 344 -13.58 28.19 9.99
N GLN A 345 -14.85 27.85 9.70
CA GLN A 345 -15.67 27.02 10.60
C GLN A 345 -15.03 25.64 10.84
N TYR A 346 -14.49 25.00 9.81
CA TYR A 346 -13.79 23.71 9.95
C TYR A 346 -12.51 23.85 10.78
N LEU A 347 -11.67 24.86 10.50
CA LEU A 347 -10.46 25.16 11.28
C LEU A 347 -10.76 25.36 12.77
N PHE A 348 -11.82 26.09 13.12
CA PHE A 348 -12.22 26.27 14.53
C PHE A 348 -12.70 24.96 15.19
N SER A 349 -13.37 24.08 14.44
CA SER A 349 -13.83 22.78 14.95
C SER A 349 -12.67 21.80 15.23
N GLU A 350 -11.66 21.73 14.35
CA GLU A 350 -10.49 20.85 14.51
C GLU A 350 -9.47 21.39 15.51
N LEU A 351 -9.27 22.72 15.58
CA LEU A 351 -8.34 23.34 16.51
C LEU A 351 -8.93 23.56 17.91
N GLY A 352 -10.25 23.43 18.08
CA GLY A 352 -10.93 23.67 19.36
C GLY A 352 -10.83 25.12 19.84
N THR A 353 -10.75 26.08 18.92
CA THR A 353 -10.50 27.51 19.23
C THR A 353 -11.48 28.42 18.51
N SER A 354 -11.76 29.59 19.11
CA SER A 354 -12.44 30.68 18.40
C SER A 354 -11.42 31.69 17.89
N GLY A 355 -11.69 32.28 16.73
CA GLY A 355 -10.95 33.39 16.16
C GLY A 355 -11.90 34.45 15.61
N SER A 356 -11.35 35.38 14.84
CA SER A 356 -12.10 36.37 14.06
C SER A 356 -11.40 36.57 12.71
N VAL A 357 -12.18 36.80 11.66
CA VAL A 357 -11.65 37.32 10.39
C VAL A 357 -11.44 38.82 10.57
N ASP A 358 -10.25 39.31 10.24
CA ASP A 358 -9.92 40.73 10.22
C ASP A 358 -10.47 41.40 8.95
N GLY A 359 -10.66 42.74 8.96
CA GLY A 359 -11.10 43.51 7.80
C GLY A 359 -10.21 43.32 6.56
N SER A 360 -8.92 43.03 6.74
CA SER A 360 -7.99 42.66 5.64
C SER A 360 -8.08 41.19 5.21
N ARG A 361 -9.17 40.49 5.53
CA ARG A 361 -9.44 39.06 5.24
C ARG A 361 -8.41 38.05 5.77
N ARG A 362 -7.59 38.47 6.75
CA ARG A 362 -6.63 37.61 7.47
C ARG A 362 -7.31 36.98 8.69
N LEU A 363 -7.02 35.71 9.00
CA LEU A 363 -7.69 34.99 10.09
C LEU A 363 -6.88 35.08 11.38
N VAL A 364 -7.44 35.71 12.42
CA VAL A 364 -6.81 35.84 13.74
C VAL A 364 -7.30 34.73 14.68
N ILE A 365 -6.46 33.73 14.93
CA ILE A 365 -6.78 32.56 15.77
C ILE A 365 -6.27 32.80 17.20
N LYS A 366 -7.11 32.58 18.21
CA LYS A 366 -6.72 32.64 19.63
C LYS A 366 -5.95 31.36 20.01
N GLY A 367 -4.63 31.47 20.14
CA GLY A 367 -3.75 30.34 20.44
C GLY A 367 -2.35 30.52 19.86
N ARG A 368 -1.44 29.58 20.21
CA ARG A 368 -0.07 29.51 19.68
C ARG A 368 0.04 28.26 18.82
N PHE A 369 -0.13 28.42 17.50
CA PHE A 369 -0.02 27.31 16.56
C PHE A 369 1.33 27.32 15.80
N GLN A 370 1.69 26.15 15.28
CA GLN A 370 2.78 25.96 14.34
C GLN A 370 2.19 25.72 12.94
N GLN A 371 2.89 26.18 11.90
CA GLN A 371 2.46 26.00 10.50
C GLN A 371 2.15 24.53 10.18
N LYS A 372 3.01 23.60 10.59
CA LYS A 372 2.82 22.13 10.44
C LYS A 372 1.50 21.59 11.03
N GLN A 373 0.93 22.25 12.04
CA GLN A 373 -0.36 21.86 12.62
C GLN A 373 -1.52 22.31 11.73
N ILE A 374 -1.45 23.53 11.20
CA ILE A 374 -2.44 24.11 10.27
C ILE A 374 -2.38 23.38 8.92
N GLU A 375 -1.19 23.03 8.42
CA GLU A 375 -1.00 22.18 7.23
C GLU A 375 -1.68 20.80 7.37
N ASN A 376 -1.61 20.18 8.55
CA ASN A 376 -2.26 18.90 8.81
C ASN A 376 -3.80 19.02 8.80
N VAL A 377 -4.35 20.06 9.43
CA VAL A 377 -5.80 20.34 9.42
C VAL A 377 -6.28 20.67 8.00
N LEU A 378 -5.54 21.48 7.24
CA LEU A 378 -5.87 21.76 5.83
C LEU A 378 -5.79 20.49 4.96
N ARG A 379 -4.82 19.59 5.20
CA ARG A 379 -4.73 18.30 4.50
C ARG A 379 -5.96 17.41 4.76
N LYS A 380 -6.47 17.36 5.99
CA LYS A 380 -7.75 16.69 6.30
C LYS A 380 -8.92 17.34 5.56
N TYR A 381 -9.00 18.68 5.58
CA TYR A 381 -10.08 19.42 4.92
C TYR A 381 -10.14 19.10 3.42
N ILE A 382 -8.98 19.11 2.75
CA ILE A 382 -8.86 18.81 1.32
C ILE A 382 -9.41 17.41 1.02
N ILE A 383 -9.01 16.39 1.80
CA ILE A 383 -9.38 14.98 1.59
C ILE A 383 -10.89 14.72 1.76
N GLU A 384 -11.56 15.44 2.68
CA GLU A 384 -12.98 15.19 2.98
C GLU A 384 -13.95 16.12 2.23
N TYR A 385 -13.58 17.38 1.98
CA TYR A 385 -14.46 18.44 1.47
C TYR A 385 -14.06 19.02 0.09
N VAL A 386 -12.89 18.69 -0.47
CA VAL A 386 -12.40 19.28 -1.74
C VAL A 386 -12.11 18.22 -2.81
N THR A 387 -11.39 17.15 -2.49
CA THR A 387 -11.13 16.07 -3.46
C THR A 387 -12.33 15.13 -3.58
N CYS A 388 -12.74 14.85 -4.81
CA CYS A 388 -13.76 13.83 -5.05
C CYS A 388 -13.24 12.43 -4.71
N LYS A 389 -14.01 11.61 -3.99
CA LYS A 389 -13.56 10.27 -3.55
C LYS A 389 -13.57 9.21 -4.66
N THR A 390 -14.20 9.48 -5.81
CA THR A 390 -14.20 8.58 -6.99
C THR A 390 -13.02 8.90 -7.92
N CYS A 391 -12.98 10.09 -8.51
CA CYS A 391 -11.98 10.50 -9.50
C CYS A 391 -10.74 11.21 -8.93
N LYS A 392 -10.71 11.53 -7.63
CA LYS A 392 -9.63 12.27 -6.92
C LYS A 392 -9.39 13.71 -7.42
N SER A 393 -10.17 14.24 -8.36
CA SER A 393 -10.01 15.62 -8.83
C SER A 393 -10.39 16.65 -7.74
N PRO A 394 -9.77 17.85 -7.74
CA PRO A 394 -10.13 18.96 -6.86
C PRO A 394 -11.28 19.82 -7.42
N ASN A 395 -11.74 19.55 -8.65
CA ASN A 395 -12.78 20.30 -9.35
C ASN A 395 -14.18 19.83 -8.88
N THR A 396 -14.49 20.20 -7.65
CA THR A 396 -15.78 19.93 -7.00
C THR A 396 -16.38 21.21 -6.40
N GLU A 397 -17.69 21.24 -6.21
CA GLU A 397 -18.45 22.35 -5.63
C GLU A 397 -19.21 21.91 -4.38
N LEU A 398 -19.43 22.82 -3.44
CA LEU A 398 -20.03 22.54 -2.13
C LEU A 398 -21.38 23.24 -2.00
N ASN A 399 -22.46 22.50 -2.28
CA ASN A 399 -23.82 23.02 -2.27
C ASN A 399 -24.53 22.67 -0.94
N LYS A 400 -25.20 23.66 -0.35
CA LYS A 400 -26.12 23.46 0.78
C LYS A 400 -27.43 22.92 0.23
N GLY A 401 -27.78 21.68 0.57
CA GLY A 401 -29.06 21.09 0.19
C GLY A 401 -30.16 21.42 1.21
N GLU A 402 -31.41 21.31 0.75
CA GLU A 402 -32.65 21.59 1.47
C GLU A 402 -32.69 20.97 2.89
N ASN A 403 -32.27 19.70 3.03
CA ASN A 403 -32.21 18.96 4.28
C ASN A 403 -31.09 19.40 5.25
N ARG A 404 -30.64 20.67 5.22
CA ARG A 404 -29.50 21.25 5.96
C ARG A 404 -28.14 20.54 5.78
N LEU A 405 -28.05 19.57 4.86
CA LEU A 405 -26.84 18.78 4.59
C LEU A 405 -25.99 19.41 3.49
N TYR A 406 -24.67 19.28 3.63
CA TYR A 406 -23.72 19.69 2.60
C TYR A 406 -23.55 18.56 1.57
N PHE A 407 -23.64 18.93 0.30
CA PHE A 407 -23.37 18.06 -0.85
C PHE A 407 -22.13 18.54 -1.57
N VAL A 408 -21.16 17.65 -1.77
CA VAL A 408 -20.06 17.85 -2.70
C VAL A 408 -20.47 17.27 -4.05
N ASN A 409 -20.59 18.13 -5.06
CA ASN A 409 -20.81 17.75 -6.46
C ASN A 409 -19.45 17.77 -7.18
N CYS A 410 -19.14 16.77 -7.99
CA CYS A 410 -17.92 16.77 -8.81
C CYS A 410 -18.23 17.13 -10.27
N ASN A 411 -17.52 18.11 -10.83
CA ASN A 411 -17.80 18.61 -12.17
C ASN A 411 -17.20 17.71 -13.26
N ASN A 412 -16.14 16.95 -12.97
CA ASN A 412 -15.53 16.01 -13.94
C ASN A 412 -16.34 14.72 -14.13
N CYS A 413 -16.97 14.21 -13.06
CA CYS A 413 -17.60 12.89 -13.06
C CYS A 413 -19.07 12.88 -12.59
N GLY A 414 -19.70 14.05 -12.45
CA GLY A 414 -21.11 14.23 -12.06
C GLY A 414 -21.49 13.75 -10.64
N SER A 415 -20.59 13.09 -9.91
CA SER A 415 -20.94 12.41 -8.67
C SER A 415 -21.31 13.39 -7.56
N ARG A 416 -22.54 13.27 -7.05
CA ARG A 416 -23.07 13.99 -5.89
C ARG A 416 -22.90 13.16 -4.62
N ARG A 417 -22.16 13.67 -3.64
CA ARG A 417 -21.87 13.01 -2.36
C ARG A 417 -22.32 13.87 -1.18
N THR A 418 -23.04 13.28 -0.23
CA THR A 418 -23.27 13.90 1.09
C THR A 418 -21.99 13.92 1.92
N VAL A 419 -21.71 15.05 2.57
CA VAL A 419 -20.59 15.20 3.51
C VAL A 419 -21.14 15.56 4.90
N THR A 420 -20.44 15.10 5.94
CA THR A 420 -20.80 15.41 7.32
C THR A 420 -20.79 16.91 7.56
N ALA A 421 -21.89 17.47 8.08
CA ALA A 421 -21.91 18.84 8.56
C ALA A 421 -20.86 19.04 9.67
N ILE A 422 -20.23 20.22 9.70
CA ILE A 422 -19.21 20.57 10.70
C ILE A 422 -19.87 20.63 12.08
N LYS A 423 -19.73 19.54 12.85
CA LYS A 423 -20.13 19.49 14.25
C LYS A 423 -19.11 20.29 15.06
N THR A 424 -19.44 21.53 15.41
CA THR A 424 -18.69 22.30 16.40
C THR A 424 -18.73 21.55 17.73
N GLY A 425 -17.63 20.88 18.08
CA GLY A 425 -17.53 20.14 19.33
C GLY A 425 -17.81 21.06 20.53
N PHE A 426 -18.54 20.55 21.53
CA PHE A 426 -18.96 21.34 22.68
C PHE A 426 -17.76 21.67 23.57
N SER A 427 -17.03 22.73 23.22
CA SER A 427 -15.89 23.24 23.99
C SER A 427 -16.38 23.73 25.35
N ALA A 428 -16.28 22.86 26.36
CA ALA A 428 -16.60 23.19 27.74
C ALA A 428 -15.82 24.46 28.12
N GLN A 429 -16.54 25.53 28.47
CA GLN A 429 -15.92 26.77 28.92
C GLN A 429 -15.37 26.57 30.34
N ILE A 430 -14.23 25.89 30.44
CA ILE A 430 -13.39 25.90 31.63
C ILE A 430 -12.99 27.35 31.85
N GLY A 431 -13.70 28.02 32.75
CA GLY A 431 -13.56 29.45 32.98
C GLY A 431 -12.10 29.80 33.20
N LYS A 432 -11.56 30.71 32.38
CA LYS A 432 -10.22 31.24 32.58
C LYS A 432 -10.15 31.70 34.03
N ARG A 433 -9.18 31.20 34.82
CA ARG A 433 -8.84 31.84 36.10
C ARG A 433 -8.60 33.32 35.80
N LYS A 434 -9.53 34.18 36.21
CA LYS A 434 -9.26 35.61 36.33
C LYS A 434 -8.09 35.68 37.30
N LYS A 435 -6.90 36.05 36.81
CA LYS A 435 -5.86 36.54 37.71
C LYS A 435 -6.49 37.78 38.34
N MET A 436 -6.66 37.79 39.66
CA MET A 436 -7.17 38.97 40.35
C MET A 436 -6.32 40.17 39.93
N GLN A 437 -6.98 41.23 39.51
CA GLN A 437 -6.36 42.54 39.47
C GLN A 437 -6.29 43.00 40.92
N GLY A 438 -5.07 43.06 41.44
CA GLY A 438 -4.72 44.01 42.49
C GLY A 438 -4.17 45.28 41.84
#